data_AF-A0A8W8IMN0-F1
#
_entry.id   AF-A0A8W8IMN0-F1
#
_cell.length_a   1.000
_cell.length_b   1.000
_cell.length_c   1.000
_cell.angle_alpha   90.00
_cell.angle_beta   90.00
_cell.angle_gamma   90.00
#
_symmetry.space_group_name_H-M   'P 1'
#
loop_
_entity.id
_entity.type
_entity.pdbx_description
1 polymer ?
#
loop_
_entity_poly.entity_id
_entity_poly.type
_entity_poly.pdbx_seq_one_letter_code
_entity_poly.pdbx_strand_id
1 'polypeptide(L)'
;GYLLQDSPYFTQQVKSLREALKSVKDENVRLKADRTKEQMAKLSPLRVPKKAFELRKNSGSFKEVNIPVGIQGKDQLNNLRKDTAKLLEEVNMMCACPKVIDISKRKPGQEPLTELGNPARELVARTARLTLMGRKTQQLQVQVTNLLAANRTGGQVRTDLSTFPTPEFARMLLEKSAESQLIGRISIPTKLGQEDRIPLNLQPSSFKDIHAAFLHM
;
A
#
# COMPACT_ATOMS: atom_id res chain seq x y z
N GLY A 1 67.91 40.64 -4.56
CA GLY A 1 66.55 40.08 -4.69
C GLY A 1 65.94 40.03 -3.32
N TYR A 2 65.10 41.01 -2.98
CA TYR A 2 64.55 41.12 -1.63
C TYR A 2 63.40 40.13 -1.45
N LEU A 3 63.55 39.31 -0.43
CA LEU A 3 62.58 38.31 0.03
C LEU A 3 61.28 39.02 0.44
N LEU A 4 60.23 38.87 -0.37
CA LEU A 4 58.82 39.22 -0.08
C LEU A 4 58.22 38.28 0.99
N GLN A 5 58.99 37.92 2.02
CA GLN A 5 58.65 36.81 2.91
C GLN A 5 57.99 37.24 4.24
N ASP A 6 58.04 38.52 4.62
CA ASP A 6 57.71 38.94 6.00
C ASP A 6 56.57 39.97 6.16
N SER A 7 55.69 40.14 5.18
CA SER A 7 54.47 40.94 5.41
C SER A 7 53.31 40.03 5.87
N PRO A 8 52.93 40.04 7.17
CA PRO A 8 51.82 39.24 7.69
C PRO A 8 50.49 39.63 7.03
N TYR A 9 50.36 40.89 6.63
CA TYR A 9 49.19 41.40 5.92
C TYR A 9 49.05 40.79 4.52
N PHE A 10 50.15 40.69 3.76
CA PHE A 10 50.15 40.10 2.43
C PHE A 10 49.79 38.60 2.46
N THR A 11 50.36 37.85 3.41
CA THR A 11 50.02 36.42 3.58
C THR A 11 48.58 36.21 4.02
N GLN A 12 48.03 37.09 4.86
CA GLN A 12 46.61 37.06 5.23
C GLN A 12 45.70 37.36 4.02
N GLN A 13 46.07 38.32 3.19
CA GLN A 13 45.32 38.65 1.96
C GLN A 13 45.32 37.48 0.96
N VAL A 14 46.47 36.82 0.77
CA VAL A 14 46.58 35.63 -0.08
C VAL A 14 45.72 34.48 0.46
N LYS A 15 45.67 34.27 1.78
CA LYS A 15 44.79 33.26 2.40
C LYS A 15 43.32 33.58 2.18
N SER A 16 42.91 34.83 2.44
CA SER A 16 41.52 35.27 2.24
C SER A 16 41.08 35.13 0.77
N LEU A 17 41.94 35.49 -0.19
CA LEU A 17 41.65 35.31 -1.62
C LEU A 17 41.56 33.84 -2.02
N ARG A 18 42.42 32.97 -1.45
CA ARG A 18 42.33 31.51 -1.68
C ARG A 18 41.02 30.94 -1.15
N GLU A 19 40.57 31.39 0.02
CA GLU A 19 39.28 30.99 0.60
C GLU A 19 38.10 31.49 -0.22
N ALA A 20 38.11 32.75 -0.64
CA ALA A 20 37.09 33.31 -1.52
C ALA A 20 37.03 32.57 -2.86
N LEU A 21 38.18 32.28 -3.48
CA LEU A 21 38.25 31.52 -4.73
C LEU A 21 37.75 30.08 -4.56
N LYS A 22 38.07 29.44 -3.43
CA LYS A 22 37.53 28.12 -3.10
C LYS A 22 36.00 28.17 -2.96
N SER A 23 35.47 29.14 -2.23
CA SER A 23 34.02 29.34 -2.07
C SER A 23 33.32 29.53 -3.42
N VAL A 24 33.85 30.39 -4.30
CA VAL A 24 33.30 30.61 -5.65
C VAL A 24 33.39 29.35 -6.52
N LYS A 25 34.47 28.57 -6.40
CA LYS A 25 34.61 27.30 -7.10
C LYS A 25 33.57 26.29 -6.63
N ASP A 26 33.41 26.15 -5.32
CA ASP A 26 32.45 25.22 -4.71
C ASP A 26 31.01 25.60 -5.07
N GLU A 27 30.71 26.90 -5.10
CA GLU A 27 29.42 27.44 -5.54
C GLU A 27 29.14 27.14 -7.02
N ASN A 28 30.13 27.32 -7.89
CA ASN A 28 30.00 26.97 -9.30
C ASN A 28 29.76 25.47 -9.51
N VAL A 29 30.44 24.62 -8.72
CA VAL A 29 30.22 23.17 -8.77
C VAL A 29 28.81 22.84 -8.29
N ARG A 30 28.33 23.47 -7.22
CA ARG A 30 26.96 23.32 -6.72
C ARG A 30 25.93 23.68 -7.79
N LEU A 31 26.05 24.86 -8.40
CA LEU A 31 25.12 25.32 -9.44
C LEU A 31 25.11 24.40 -10.67
N LYS A 32 26.28 23.92 -11.10
CA LYS A 32 26.37 22.95 -12.20
C LYS A 32 25.74 21.60 -11.82
N ALA A 33 25.98 21.11 -10.61
CA ALA A 33 25.40 19.88 -10.08
C ALA A 33 23.87 19.97 -9.92
N ASP A 34 23.36 21.12 -9.48
CA ASP A 34 21.92 21.36 -9.36
C ASP A 34 21.22 21.33 -10.71
N ARG A 35 21.84 21.90 -11.76
CA ARG A 35 21.30 21.84 -13.13
C ARG A 35 21.21 20.41 -13.66
N THR A 36 22.27 19.61 -13.48
CA THR A 36 22.24 18.18 -13.90
C THR A 36 21.28 17.37 -13.04
N LYS A 37 21.18 17.66 -11.74
CA LYS A 37 20.21 17.02 -10.83
C LYS A 37 18.78 17.31 -11.26
N GLU A 38 18.46 18.54 -11.66
CA GLU A 38 17.13 18.90 -12.17
C GLU A 38 16.82 18.18 -13.48
N GLN A 39 17.77 18.10 -14.42
CA GLN A 39 17.61 17.36 -15.66
C GLN A 39 17.33 15.88 -15.42
N MET A 40 18.04 15.25 -14.47
CA MET A 40 17.82 13.86 -14.08
C MET A 40 16.49 13.65 -13.35
N ALA A 41 16.06 14.62 -12.53
CA ALA A 41 14.81 14.56 -11.79
C ALA A 41 13.55 14.65 -12.68
N LYS A 42 13.68 15.18 -13.91
CA LYS A 42 12.60 15.19 -14.92
C LYS A 42 12.30 13.79 -15.47
N LEU A 43 13.21 12.83 -15.31
CA LEU A 43 13.02 11.47 -15.78
C LEU A 43 12.22 10.65 -14.77
N SER A 44 11.37 9.74 -15.26
CA SER A 44 10.60 8.85 -14.39
C SER A 44 11.51 7.89 -13.62
N PRO A 45 11.33 7.70 -12.30
CA PRO A 45 12.18 6.83 -11.51
C PRO A 45 12.02 5.36 -11.93
N LEU A 46 13.13 4.69 -12.17
CA LEU A 46 13.15 3.26 -12.48
C LEU A 46 13.04 2.43 -11.20
N ARG A 47 11.89 1.80 -10.98
CA ARG A 47 11.69 0.87 -9.87
C ARG A 47 11.77 -0.56 -10.36
N VAL A 48 12.89 -1.22 -10.09
CA VAL A 48 13.08 -2.62 -10.46
C VAL A 48 12.22 -3.51 -9.55
N PRO A 49 11.32 -4.35 -10.11
CA PRO A 49 10.61 -5.34 -9.32
C PRO A 49 11.62 -6.29 -8.66
N LYS A 50 11.45 -6.56 -7.36
CA LYS A 50 12.26 -7.58 -6.69
C LYS A 50 11.86 -8.94 -7.25
N LYS A 51 12.61 -9.43 -8.25
CA LYS A 51 12.44 -10.79 -8.78
C LYS A 51 12.82 -11.75 -7.65
N ALA A 52 11.86 -12.50 -7.12
CA ALA A 52 12.18 -13.66 -6.31
C ALA A 52 13.00 -14.58 -7.21
N PHE A 53 14.28 -14.76 -6.87
CA PHE A 53 15.16 -15.68 -7.58
C PHE A 53 14.79 -17.11 -7.15
N GLU A 54 13.57 -17.53 -7.49
CA GLU A 54 13.20 -18.94 -7.46
C GLU A 54 13.31 -19.43 -8.90
N LEU A 55 14.49 -19.96 -9.19
CA LEU A 55 14.68 -20.86 -10.30
C LEU A 55 13.60 -21.95 -10.22
N ARG A 56 12.80 -22.03 -11.28
CA ARG A 56 11.85 -23.10 -11.56
C ARG A 56 12.36 -24.45 -11.04
N LYS A 57 11.79 -24.91 -9.93
CA LYS A 57 11.59 -26.33 -9.66
C LYS A 57 10.20 -26.52 -9.06
N ASN A 58 9.27 -26.79 -9.98
CA ASN A 58 8.11 -27.65 -9.83
C ASN A 58 7.00 -27.21 -8.86
N SER A 59 5.82 -26.99 -9.46
CA SER A 59 4.47 -27.12 -8.89
C SER A 59 4.14 -26.42 -7.57
N GLY A 60 3.23 -25.44 -7.67
CA GLY A 60 2.04 -25.44 -6.82
C GLY A 60 2.15 -24.94 -5.38
N SER A 61 3.25 -24.32 -4.96
CA SER A 61 3.25 -23.59 -3.69
C SER A 61 4.06 -22.30 -3.80
N PHE A 62 3.39 -21.16 -3.69
CA PHE A 62 4.03 -19.87 -3.42
C PHE A 62 4.62 -19.93 -2.01
N LYS A 63 5.79 -20.55 -1.88
CA LYS A 63 6.57 -20.51 -0.65
C LYS A 63 7.24 -19.15 -0.54
N GLU A 64 7.02 -18.58 0.64
CA GLU A 64 7.59 -17.37 1.24
C GLU A 64 8.52 -16.54 0.37
N VAL A 65 7.99 -15.41 -0.12
CA VAL A 65 8.83 -14.26 -0.48
C VAL A 65 9.64 -13.90 0.76
N ASN A 66 10.93 -14.25 0.78
CA ASN A 66 11.87 -13.82 1.79
C ASN A 66 12.11 -12.31 1.61
N ILE A 67 11.21 -11.51 2.18
CA ILE A 67 11.34 -10.06 2.30
C ILE A 67 12.45 -9.81 3.35
N PRO A 68 13.46 -8.95 3.06
CA PRO A 68 14.66 -8.83 3.87
C PRO A 68 14.37 -8.59 5.36
N VAL A 69 15.18 -9.24 6.19
CA VAL A 69 15.26 -9.08 7.65
C VAL A 69 15.54 -7.60 7.96
N GLY A 70 14.58 -6.92 8.59
CA GLY A 70 14.70 -5.49 8.94
C GLY A 70 13.39 -4.70 8.95
N ILE A 71 12.29 -5.27 8.43
CA ILE A 71 10.98 -4.60 8.50
C ILE A 71 10.33 -4.92 9.85
N GLN A 72 10.26 -3.91 10.74
CA GLN A 72 9.40 -3.92 11.92
C GLN A 72 7.97 -4.24 11.44
N GLY A 73 7.47 -5.45 11.70
CA GLY A 73 6.14 -5.89 11.27
C GLY A 73 6.05 -7.26 10.57
N LYS A 74 7.16 -7.97 10.33
CA LYS A 74 7.11 -9.34 9.75
C LYS A 74 6.34 -10.32 10.64
N ASP A 75 6.58 -10.28 11.95
CA ASP A 75 5.89 -11.15 12.91
C ASP A 75 4.42 -10.76 13.05
N GLN A 76 4.12 -9.45 13.01
CA GLN A 76 2.75 -8.96 13.02
C GLN A 76 1.98 -9.40 11.77
N LEU A 77 2.59 -9.37 10.58
CA LEU A 77 1.97 -9.84 9.34
C LEU A 77 1.69 -11.34 9.38
N ASN A 78 2.63 -12.15 9.87
CA ASN A 78 2.47 -13.60 9.97
C ASN A 78 1.37 -13.97 10.98
N ASN A 79 1.31 -13.29 12.13
CA ASN A 79 0.25 -13.49 13.11
C ASN A 79 -1.11 -13.09 12.53
N LEU A 80 -1.19 -11.92 11.90
CA LEU A 80 -2.41 -11.43 11.26
C LEU A 80 -2.91 -12.38 10.16
N ARG A 81 -1.99 -12.95 9.36
CA ARG A 81 -2.30 -13.97 8.35
C ARG A 81 -2.88 -15.24 9.00
N LYS A 82 -2.26 -15.75 10.06
CA LYS A 82 -2.74 -16.93 10.79
C LYS A 82 -4.13 -16.67 11.40
N ASP A 83 -4.32 -15.52 12.02
CA ASP A 83 -5.58 -15.13 12.65
C ASP A 83 -6.70 -14.97 11.61
N THR A 84 -6.38 -14.37 10.46
CA THR A 84 -7.34 -14.24 9.34
C THR A 84 -7.72 -15.61 8.77
N ALA A 85 -6.75 -16.51 8.60
CA ALA A 85 -7.00 -17.87 8.11
C ALA A 85 -7.88 -18.67 9.08
N LYS A 86 -7.57 -18.60 10.38
CA LYS A 86 -8.36 -19.26 11.43
C LYS A 86 -9.78 -18.73 11.50
N LEU A 87 -9.96 -17.40 11.41
CA LEU A 87 -11.29 -16.79 11.40
C LEU A 87 -12.08 -17.17 10.14
N LEU A 88 -11.43 -17.17 8.98
CA LEU A 88 -12.06 -17.59 7.73
C LEU A 88 -12.52 -19.05 7.80
N GLU A 89 -11.69 -19.94 8.34
CA GLU A 89 -12.04 -21.35 8.56
C GLU A 89 -13.22 -21.48 9.51
N GLU A 90 -13.21 -20.78 10.65
CA GLU A 90 -14.30 -20.82 11.62
C GLU A 90 -15.62 -20.29 11.04
N VAL A 91 -15.59 -19.15 10.33
CA VAL A 91 -16.76 -18.58 9.67
C VAL A 91 -17.28 -19.52 8.59
N ASN A 92 -16.39 -20.08 7.76
CA ASN A 92 -16.76 -21.03 6.73
C ASN A 92 -17.42 -22.29 7.32
N MET A 93 -16.88 -22.84 8.41
CA MET A 93 -17.48 -23.98 9.11
C MET A 93 -18.88 -23.66 9.65
N MET A 94 -19.11 -22.44 10.17
CA MET A 94 -20.43 -22.01 10.62
C MET A 94 -21.42 -21.81 9.46
N CYS A 95 -20.97 -21.27 8.33
CA CYS A 95 -21.79 -21.05 7.14
C CYS A 95 -22.13 -22.38 6.42
N ALA A 96 -21.19 -23.31 6.36
CA ALA A 96 -21.33 -24.59 5.67
C ALA A 96 -22.16 -25.61 6.49
N CYS A 97 -22.10 -25.55 7.83
CA CYS A 97 -22.80 -26.46 8.72
C CYS A 97 -23.83 -25.74 9.62
N PRO A 98 -24.91 -25.16 9.06
CA PRO A 98 -25.96 -24.54 9.86
C PRO A 98 -26.74 -25.62 10.62
N LYS A 99 -26.37 -25.89 11.88
CA LYS A 99 -27.13 -26.80 12.74
C LYS A 99 -28.45 -26.12 13.11
N VAL A 100 -29.61 -26.72 12.85
CA VAL A 100 -30.91 -26.20 13.36
C VAL A 100 -31.11 -26.71 14.78
N ILE A 101 -31.76 -25.92 15.64
CA ILE A 101 -32.09 -26.36 17.00
C ILE A 101 -33.28 -27.31 16.92
N ASP A 102 -33.09 -28.53 17.38
CA ASP A 102 -34.14 -29.54 17.38
C ASP A 102 -35.12 -29.28 18.53
N ILE A 103 -36.38 -29.00 18.17
CA ILE A 103 -37.49 -28.80 19.11
C ILE A 103 -38.47 -29.97 19.11
N SER A 104 -38.15 -31.09 18.46
CA SER A 104 -39.05 -32.23 18.28
C SER A 104 -39.28 -33.03 19.57
N LYS A 105 -38.29 -33.07 20.47
CA LYS A 105 -38.35 -33.79 21.76
C LYS A 105 -39.13 -33.03 22.84
N ARG A 106 -40.34 -32.55 22.52
CA ARG A 106 -41.24 -31.85 23.46
C ARG A 106 -42.17 -32.82 24.16
N LYS A 107 -42.21 -32.77 25.50
CA LYS A 107 -43.38 -33.19 26.28
C LYS A 107 -44.33 -31.99 26.40
N PRO A 108 -45.67 -32.15 26.30
CA PRO A 108 -46.60 -31.04 26.51
C PRO A 108 -46.34 -30.34 27.85
N GLY A 109 -46.11 -29.02 27.83
CA GLY A 109 -45.86 -28.22 29.02
C GLY A 109 -44.40 -28.19 29.54
N GLN A 110 -43.45 -28.87 28.89
CA GLN A 110 -42.04 -28.88 29.31
C GLN A 110 -41.12 -28.37 28.18
N GLU A 111 -40.16 -27.51 28.53
CA GLU A 111 -39.16 -27.02 27.58
C GLU A 111 -38.33 -28.20 27.03
N PRO A 112 -38.14 -28.31 25.70
CA PRO A 112 -37.38 -29.42 25.13
C PRO A 112 -35.89 -29.29 25.50
N LEU A 113 -35.31 -30.38 26.00
CA LEU A 113 -33.92 -30.42 26.40
C LEU A 113 -33.02 -30.45 25.15
N THR A 114 -32.30 -29.36 24.90
CA THR A 114 -31.23 -29.32 23.90
C THR A 114 -29.85 -29.40 24.56
N GLU A 115 -28.76 -29.37 23.79
CA GLU A 115 -27.37 -29.50 24.30
C GLU A 115 -27.04 -28.49 25.43
N LEU A 116 -27.68 -27.31 25.42
CA LEU A 116 -27.54 -26.27 26.44
C LEU A 116 -28.76 -26.15 27.37
N GLY A 117 -29.60 -27.18 27.42
CA GLY A 117 -30.77 -27.31 28.30
C GLY A 117 -32.04 -26.62 27.77
N ASN A 118 -31.94 -25.40 27.22
CA ASN A 118 -33.08 -24.64 26.70
C ASN A 118 -32.82 -24.15 25.25
N PRO A 119 -33.78 -24.32 24.31
CA PRO A 119 -33.66 -23.85 22.93
C PRO A 119 -33.38 -22.35 22.82
N ALA A 120 -34.03 -21.52 23.65
CA ALA A 120 -33.82 -20.08 23.68
C ALA A 120 -32.38 -19.74 24.12
N ARG A 121 -31.84 -20.47 25.11
CA ARG A 121 -30.45 -20.31 25.54
C ARG A 121 -29.46 -20.68 24.44
N GLU A 122 -29.75 -21.75 23.70
CA GLU A 122 -28.91 -22.17 22.57
C GLU A 122 -28.96 -21.14 21.41
N LEU A 123 -30.13 -20.55 21.11
CA LEU A 123 -30.25 -19.44 20.17
C LEU A 123 -29.41 -18.24 20.60
N VAL A 124 -29.53 -17.82 21.86
CA VAL A 124 -28.76 -16.69 22.41
C VAL A 124 -27.27 -16.94 22.33
N ALA A 125 -26.80 -18.14 22.68
CA ALA A 125 -25.39 -18.52 22.59
C ALA A 125 -24.86 -18.45 21.14
N ARG A 126 -25.67 -18.87 20.16
CA ARG A 126 -25.31 -18.80 18.74
C ARG A 126 -25.24 -17.36 18.24
N THR A 127 -26.21 -16.52 18.61
CA THR A 127 -26.19 -15.08 18.27
C THR A 127 -24.99 -14.38 18.93
N ALA A 128 -24.68 -14.70 20.19
CA ALA A 128 -23.49 -14.21 20.87
C ALA A 128 -22.20 -14.62 20.15
N ARG A 129 -22.13 -15.86 19.65
CA ARG A 129 -20.99 -16.33 18.85
C ARG A 129 -20.87 -15.58 17.53
N LEU A 130 -21.97 -15.38 16.80
CA LEU A 130 -21.96 -14.61 15.54
C LEU A 130 -21.52 -13.16 15.75
N THR A 131 -22.06 -12.50 16.76
CA THR A 131 -21.66 -11.12 17.10
C THR A 131 -20.18 -11.02 17.50
N LEU A 132 -19.65 -12.00 18.25
CA LEU A 132 -18.23 -12.07 18.57
C LEU A 132 -17.36 -12.17 17.30
N MET A 133 -17.76 -13.01 16.34
CA MET A 133 -17.03 -13.16 15.08
C MET A 133 -17.12 -11.91 14.20
N GLY A 134 -18.26 -11.22 14.18
CA GLY A 134 -18.40 -9.91 13.55
C GLY A 134 -17.43 -8.88 14.13
N ARG A 135 -17.33 -8.81 15.47
CA ARG A 135 -16.36 -7.92 16.15
C ARG A 135 -14.91 -8.28 15.82
N LYS A 136 -14.55 -9.57 15.84
CA LYS A 136 -13.20 -10.03 15.47
C LYS A 136 -12.85 -9.66 14.02
N THR A 137 -13.82 -9.78 13.10
CA THR A 137 -13.64 -9.41 11.69
C THR A 137 -13.32 -7.93 11.56
N GLN A 138 -14.08 -7.06 12.26
CA GLN A 138 -13.83 -5.62 12.26
C GLN A 138 -12.45 -5.28 12.85
N GLN A 139 -12.06 -5.93 13.94
CA GLN A 139 -10.74 -5.73 14.55
C GLN A 139 -9.60 -6.12 13.61
N LEU A 140 -9.69 -7.29 12.96
CA LEU A 140 -8.70 -7.72 11.98
C LEU A 140 -8.67 -6.79 10.76
N GLN A 141 -9.82 -6.31 10.29
CA GLN A 141 -9.89 -5.35 9.19
C GLN A 141 -9.15 -4.05 9.54
N VAL A 142 -9.32 -3.53 10.75
CA VAL A 142 -8.59 -2.34 11.23
C VAL A 142 -7.08 -2.63 11.29
N GLN A 143 -6.67 -3.78 11.83
CA GLN A 143 -5.25 -4.16 11.91
C GLN A 143 -4.62 -4.31 10.51
N VAL A 144 -5.31 -4.95 9.57
CA VAL A 144 -4.86 -5.08 8.17
C VAL A 144 -4.73 -3.70 7.54
N THR A 145 -5.72 -2.83 7.71
CA THR A 145 -5.70 -1.48 7.14
C THR A 145 -4.52 -0.66 7.70
N ASN A 146 -4.28 -0.74 9.00
CA ASN A 146 -3.15 -0.07 9.65
C ASN A 146 -1.81 -0.64 9.17
N LEU A 147 -1.69 -1.95 9.02
CA LEU A 147 -0.48 -2.57 8.49
C LEU A 147 -0.22 -2.16 7.04
N LEU A 148 -1.26 -2.12 6.21
CA LEU A 148 -1.15 -1.67 4.82
C LEU A 148 -0.70 -0.20 4.74
N ALA A 149 -1.29 0.65 5.59
CA ALA A 149 -0.93 2.05 5.68
C ALA A 149 0.53 2.22 6.14
N ALA A 150 1.00 1.44 7.11
CA ALA A 150 2.38 1.47 7.61
C ALA A 150 3.42 1.02 6.57
N ASN A 151 3.06 0.07 5.70
CA ASN A 151 3.94 -0.41 4.64
C ASN A 151 4.03 0.57 3.44
N ARG A 152 3.16 1.58 3.39
CA ARG A 152 3.18 2.61 2.34
C ARG A 152 3.83 3.88 2.86
N THR A 153 4.85 4.35 2.16
CA THR A 153 5.48 5.65 2.45
C THR A 153 4.43 6.77 2.36
N GLY A 154 4.24 7.51 3.46
CA GLY A 154 3.21 8.56 3.54
C GLY A 154 1.77 8.05 3.65
N GLY A 155 1.56 6.75 3.91
CA GLY A 155 0.22 6.16 4.09
C GLY A 155 -0.39 6.43 5.47
N GLN A 156 0.40 6.92 6.42
CA GLN A 156 -0.02 7.16 7.81
C GLN A 156 0.36 8.55 8.31
N VAL A 157 -0.50 9.09 9.18
CA VAL A 157 -0.23 10.25 10.02
C VAL A 157 0.02 9.75 11.43
N ARG A 158 1.17 10.14 12.01
CA ARG A 158 1.46 9.93 13.42
C ARG A 158 0.91 11.12 14.20
N THR A 159 0.07 10.86 15.20
CA THR A 159 -0.38 11.83 16.19
C THR A 159 0.14 11.43 17.57
N ASP A 160 -0.03 12.29 18.57
CA ASP A 160 0.54 12.08 19.91
C ASP A 160 0.01 10.83 20.62
N LEU A 161 -1.19 10.38 20.25
CA LEU A 161 -1.87 9.24 20.89
C LEU A 161 -1.85 7.97 20.05
N SER A 162 -1.75 8.08 18.73
CA SER A 162 -2.02 6.97 17.82
C SER A 162 -1.51 7.24 16.40
N THR A 163 -1.41 6.18 15.60
CA THR A 163 -1.14 6.30 14.17
C THR A 163 -2.40 5.99 13.38
N PHE A 164 -2.75 6.86 12.44
CA PHE A 164 -3.96 6.73 11.63
C PHE A 164 -3.60 6.70 10.14
N PRO A 165 -4.35 5.97 9.30
CA PRO A 165 -4.23 6.07 7.85
C PRO A 165 -4.53 7.49 7.36
N THR A 166 -3.82 7.97 6.33
CA THR A 166 -4.13 9.27 5.73
C THR A 166 -5.47 9.24 4.98
N PRO A 167 -6.20 10.37 4.91
CA PRO A 167 -7.44 10.45 4.12
C PRO A 167 -7.25 10.05 2.65
N GLU A 168 -6.13 10.48 2.05
CA GLU A 168 -5.76 10.12 0.68
C GLU A 168 -5.52 8.62 0.53
N PHE A 169 -4.89 7.97 1.52
CA PHE A 169 -4.73 6.52 1.52
C PHE A 169 -6.07 5.79 1.63
N ALA A 170 -6.98 6.28 2.47
CA ALA A 170 -8.33 5.72 2.59
C ALA A 170 -9.11 5.84 1.28
N ARG A 171 -9.08 7.00 0.61
CA ARG A 171 -9.68 7.19 -0.73
C ARG A 171 -9.11 6.22 -1.75
N MET A 172 -7.79 6.13 -1.81
CA MET A 172 -7.10 5.22 -2.72
C MET A 172 -7.47 3.74 -2.49
N LEU A 173 -7.70 3.30 -1.24
CA LEU A 173 -8.15 1.93 -0.97
C LEU A 173 -9.55 1.65 -1.53
N LEU A 174 -10.45 2.64 -1.45
CA LEU A 174 -11.79 2.55 -2.02
C LEU A 174 -11.73 2.52 -3.55
N GLU A 175 -10.94 3.41 -4.15
CA GLU A 175 -10.75 3.49 -5.60
C GLU A 175 -10.07 2.25 -6.19
N LYS A 176 -9.08 1.68 -5.50
CA LYS A 176 -8.41 0.45 -5.96
C LYS A 176 -9.36 -0.74 -6.03
N SER A 177 -10.38 -0.75 -5.17
CA SER A 177 -11.40 -1.80 -5.14
C SER A 177 -12.44 -1.62 -6.24
N ALA A 178 -12.59 -0.40 -6.76
CA ALA A 178 -13.40 -0.11 -7.94
C ALA A 178 -12.60 -0.39 -9.22
N GLU A 179 -13.24 -1.04 -10.19
CA GLU A 179 -12.65 -1.18 -11.53
C GLU A 179 -12.37 0.23 -12.12
N SER A 180 -11.30 0.36 -12.91
CA SER A 180 -10.90 1.66 -13.47
C SER A 180 -12.09 2.34 -14.16
N GLN A 181 -12.45 3.53 -13.69
CA GLN A 181 -13.62 4.25 -14.17
C GLN A 181 -13.43 4.68 -15.63
N LEU A 182 -14.40 4.39 -16.50
CA LEU A 182 -14.40 4.84 -17.89
C LEU A 182 -14.60 6.35 -17.93
N ILE A 183 -13.56 7.08 -18.36
CA ILE A 183 -13.58 8.55 -18.46
C ILE A 183 -14.17 9.01 -19.79
N GLY A 184 -13.95 8.27 -20.89
CA GLY A 184 -14.44 8.65 -22.21
C GLY A 184 -14.08 7.65 -23.30
N ARG A 185 -14.52 7.95 -24.54
CA ARG A 185 -14.25 7.14 -25.73
C ARG A 185 -13.74 8.03 -26.85
N ILE A 186 -12.70 7.55 -27.53
CA ILE A 186 -12.14 8.19 -28.72
C ILE A 186 -12.45 7.27 -29.90
N SER A 187 -13.01 7.83 -30.96
CA SER A 187 -13.31 7.10 -32.19
C SER A 187 -12.30 7.51 -33.26
N ILE A 188 -11.60 6.53 -33.82
CA ILE A 188 -10.64 6.74 -34.89
C ILE A 188 -11.27 6.20 -36.18
N PRO A 189 -11.29 6.97 -37.28
CA PRO A 189 -11.80 6.49 -38.56
C PRO A 189 -11.01 5.24 -39.00
N THR A 190 -11.73 4.15 -39.26
CA THR A 190 -11.15 2.88 -39.71
C THR A 190 -11.86 2.37 -40.96
N LYS A 191 -11.25 1.41 -41.65
CA LYS A 191 -11.84 0.80 -42.86
C LYS A 191 -13.11 0.02 -42.47
N LEU A 192 -14.10 0.00 -43.36
CA LEU A 192 -15.39 -0.67 -43.15
C LEU A 192 -15.17 -2.14 -42.71
N GLY A 193 -15.74 -2.51 -41.56
CA GLY A 193 -15.78 -3.88 -41.05
C GLY A 193 -14.94 -4.17 -39.79
N GLN A 194 -14.17 -3.22 -39.26
CA GLN A 194 -13.31 -3.44 -38.09
C GLN A 194 -13.70 -2.53 -36.91
N GLU A 195 -14.67 -2.95 -36.09
CA GLU A 195 -15.00 -2.28 -34.82
C GLU A 195 -14.20 -2.87 -33.65
N ASP A 196 -12.90 -2.58 -33.58
CA ASP A 196 -12.08 -3.01 -32.44
C ASP A 196 -12.19 -2.00 -31.28
N ARG A 197 -12.81 -2.43 -30.17
CA ARG A 197 -12.85 -1.66 -28.92
C ARG A 197 -11.67 -2.03 -28.05
N ILE A 198 -10.70 -1.13 -27.93
CA ILE A 198 -9.49 -1.35 -27.14
C ILE A 198 -9.63 -0.59 -25.81
N PRO A 199 -9.72 -1.28 -24.65
CA PRO A 199 -9.70 -0.62 -23.35
C PRO A 199 -8.29 -0.13 -23.02
N LEU A 200 -8.15 1.16 -22.75
CA LEU A 200 -6.88 1.79 -22.40
C LEU A 200 -6.91 2.28 -20.95
N ASN A 201 -5.93 1.86 -20.16
CA ASN A 201 -5.70 2.40 -18.82
C ASN A 201 -4.54 3.40 -18.88
N LEU A 202 -4.84 4.67 -18.62
CA LEU A 202 -3.91 5.78 -18.81
C LEU A 202 -3.62 6.45 -17.47
N GLN A 203 -2.37 6.87 -17.28
CA GLN A 203 -2.01 7.78 -16.20
C GLN A 203 -2.50 9.19 -16.52
N PRO A 204 -2.80 10.03 -15.51
CA PRO A 204 -3.26 11.40 -15.72
C PRO A 204 -2.30 12.26 -16.57
N SER A 205 -0.99 12.02 -16.51
CA SER A 205 0.00 12.70 -17.36
C SER A 205 -0.19 12.35 -18.84
N SER A 206 -0.19 11.05 -19.16
CA SER A 206 -0.40 10.58 -20.53
C SER A 206 -1.76 10.99 -21.09
N PHE A 207 -2.79 11.08 -20.26
CA PHE A 207 -4.10 11.59 -20.67
C PHE A 207 -4.04 13.07 -21.07
N LYS A 208 -3.31 13.91 -20.31
CA LYS A 208 -3.09 15.32 -20.65
C LYS A 208 -2.34 15.48 -21.97
N ASP A 209 -1.32 14.65 -22.21
CA ASP A 209 -0.54 14.68 -23.45
C ASP A 209 -1.42 14.36 -24.67
N ILE A 210 -2.26 13.32 -24.56
CA ILE A 210 -3.23 12.96 -25.59
C ILE A 210 -4.23 14.10 -25.81
N HIS A 211 -4.78 14.66 -24.74
CA HIS A 211 -5.72 15.78 -24.83
C HIS A 211 -5.08 17.01 -25.50
N ALA A 212 -3.84 17.34 -25.17
CA ALA A 212 -3.10 18.41 -25.83
C ALA A 212 -2.88 18.14 -27.32
N ALA A 213 -2.57 16.89 -27.70
CA ALA A 213 -2.45 16.50 -29.10
C ALA A 213 -3.76 16.68 -29.90
N PHE A 214 -4.92 16.45 -29.27
CA PHE A 214 -6.22 16.71 -29.89
C PHE A 214 -6.61 18.19 -29.96
N LEU A 215 -6.11 19.03 -29.04
CA LEU A 215 -6.36 20.48 -29.08
C LEU A 215 -5.49 21.23 -30.10
N HIS A 216 -4.32 20.69 -30.42
CA HIS A 216 -3.36 21.29 -31.36
C HIS A 216 -3.43 20.69 -32.78
N MET A 217 -4.39 19.80 -33.04
CA MET A 217 -4.82 19.40 -34.39
C MET A 217 -5.90 20.34 -34.90
#